data_AF-A0A1D2IML6-F1
#
_entry.id   AF-A0A1D2IML6-F1
#
_cell.length_a   1.000
_cell.length_b   1.000
_cell.length_c   1.000
_cell.angle_alpha   90.00
_cell.angle_beta   90.00
_cell.angle_gamma   90.00
#
_symmetry.space_group_name_H-M   'P 1'
#
loop_
_entity.id
_entity.type
_entity.pdbx_description
1 polymer ?
#
loop_
_entity_poly.entity_id
_entity_poly.type
_entity_poly.pdbx_seq_one_letter_code
_entity_poly.pdbx_strand_id
1 'polypeptide(L)'
;MADEDTDFPPGDGPGSGVSVTLTAKTLRAIRERVGRRGVSAYPERAAQRQIERDQLDEPIAAFEEVHGPADPEAVAAKRARLAGEGSGTETAA
;
A
#
# COMPACT_ATOMS: atom_id res chain seq x y z
N MET A 1 -13.46 20.09 27.08
CA MET A 1 -12.66 18.87 27.19
C MET A 1 -11.97 18.73 25.86
N ALA A 2 -10.64 18.70 25.84
CA ALA A 2 -9.87 18.60 24.61
C ALA A 2 -9.97 17.15 24.13
N ASP A 3 -10.40 16.95 22.89
CA ASP A 3 -10.46 15.63 22.27
C ASP A 3 -9.02 15.08 22.13
N GLU A 4 -8.66 14.15 23.00
CA GLU A 4 -7.46 13.30 22.88
C GLU A 4 -7.60 12.26 21.73
N ASP A 5 -8.69 12.33 20.96
CA ASP A 5 -9.09 11.38 19.92
C ASP A 5 -8.48 11.64 18.53
N THR A 6 -7.59 12.62 18.36
CA THR A 6 -7.12 13.04 17.01
C THR A 6 -5.81 12.42 16.53
N ASP A 7 -5.18 11.51 17.27
CA ASP A 7 -3.89 10.90 16.89
C ASP A 7 -4.01 9.39 16.58
N PHE A 8 -5.12 8.98 15.99
CA PHE A 8 -5.23 7.61 15.46
C PHE A 8 -4.68 7.57 14.03
N PRO A 9 -3.80 6.62 13.69
CA PRO A 9 -3.45 6.39 12.30
C PRO A 9 -4.71 6.01 11.50
N PRO A 10 -4.75 6.27 10.19
CA PRO A 10 -5.88 5.89 9.35
C PRO A 10 -6.26 4.41 9.55
N GLY A 11 -7.53 4.14 9.83
CA GLY A 11 -8.06 2.80 10.09
C GLY A 11 -8.22 2.43 11.57
N ASP A 12 -7.69 3.23 12.50
CA ASP A 12 -7.89 3.07 13.94
C ASP A 12 -9.00 4.01 14.46
N GLY A 13 -9.65 3.61 15.56
CA GLY A 13 -10.70 4.39 16.23
C GLY A 13 -12.14 4.04 15.83
N PRO A 14 -13.13 4.79 16.35
CA PRO A 14 -14.54 4.51 16.11
C PRO A 14 -14.94 4.82 14.66
N GLY A 15 -15.62 3.86 14.01
CA GLY A 15 -16.10 4.03 12.64
C GLY A 15 -17.38 4.86 12.54
N SER A 16 -17.47 5.70 11.50
CA SER A 16 -18.69 6.42 11.10
C SER A 16 -19.14 5.97 9.71
N GLY A 17 -20.44 5.66 9.57
CA GLY A 17 -20.99 5.21 8.28
C GLY A 17 -21.16 6.38 7.29
N VAL A 18 -20.63 6.22 6.08
CA VAL A 18 -20.81 7.17 4.97
C VAL A 18 -21.39 6.48 3.74
N SER A 19 -22.22 7.20 2.98
CA SER A 19 -22.77 6.72 1.71
C SER A 19 -21.90 7.17 0.54
N VAL A 20 -21.42 6.23 -0.25
CA VAL A 20 -20.61 6.50 -1.46
C VAL A 20 -21.22 5.80 -2.66
N THR A 21 -21.08 6.43 -3.84
CA THR A 21 -21.53 5.85 -5.11
C THR A 21 -20.35 5.31 -5.89
N LEU A 22 -20.48 4.10 -6.42
CA LEU A 22 -19.49 3.44 -7.25
C LEU A 22 -20.11 3.08 -8.59
N THR A 23 -19.32 3.14 -9.66
CA THR A 23 -19.77 2.63 -10.96
C THR A 23 -20.06 1.13 -10.85
N ALA A 24 -21.01 0.64 -11.66
CA ALA A 24 -21.37 -0.78 -11.66
C ALA A 24 -20.16 -1.70 -11.92
N LYS A 25 -19.24 -1.29 -12.80
CA LYS A 25 -18.02 -2.04 -13.12
C LYS A 25 -17.06 -2.10 -11.92
N THR A 26 -16.87 -0.98 -11.22
CA THR A 26 -16.05 -0.93 -9.99
C THR A 26 -16.65 -1.82 -8.90
N LEU A 27 -17.96 -1.69 -8.64
CA LEU A 27 -18.64 -2.49 -7.63
C LEU A 27 -18.56 -3.99 -7.94
N ARG A 28 -18.69 -4.37 -9.21
CA ARG A 28 -18.52 -5.76 -9.66
C ARG A 28 -17.10 -6.25 -9.38
N ALA A 29 -16.07 -5.50 -9.77
CA ALA A 29 -14.67 -5.89 -9.55
C ALA A 29 -14.36 -6.05 -8.04
N ILE A 30 -14.92 -5.17 -7.19
CA ILE A 30 -14.78 -5.29 -5.74
C ILE A 30 -15.44 -6.59 -5.25
N ARG A 31 -16.68 -6.87 -5.67
CA ARG A 31 -17.39 -8.09 -5.27
C ARG A 31 -16.67 -9.37 -5.69
N GLU A 32 -16.07 -9.38 -6.88
CA GLU A 32 -15.25 -10.50 -7.35
C GLU A 32 -13.99 -10.68 -6.49
N ARG A 33 -13.40 -9.58 -6.01
CA ARG A 33 -12.18 -9.59 -5.19
C ARG A 33 -12.39 -9.98 -3.73
N VAL A 34 -13.44 -9.48 -3.07
CA VAL A 34 -13.64 -9.63 -1.61
C VAL A 34 -14.91 -10.38 -1.21
N GLY A 35 -15.69 -10.83 -2.18
CA GLY A 35 -17.00 -11.44 -1.95
C GLY A 35 -18.04 -10.44 -1.42
N ARG A 36 -19.27 -10.93 -1.19
CA ARG A 36 -20.42 -10.07 -0.82
C ARG A 36 -20.27 -9.43 0.56
N ARG A 37 -19.68 -10.14 1.54
CA ARG A 37 -19.51 -9.65 2.92
C ARG A 37 -18.37 -8.65 3.08
N GLY A 38 -17.43 -8.61 2.13
CA GLY A 38 -16.26 -7.74 2.20
C GLY A 38 -16.43 -6.38 1.53
N VAL A 39 -17.55 -6.13 0.84
CA VAL A 39 -17.73 -4.94 -0.02
C VAL A 39 -17.64 -3.64 0.77
N SER A 40 -18.24 -3.55 1.95
CA SER A 40 -18.23 -2.32 2.77
C SER A 40 -16.84 -2.02 3.36
N ALA A 41 -16.06 -3.04 3.70
CA ALA A 41 -14.71 -2.87 4.24
C ALA A 41 -13.67 -2.55 3.16
N TYR A 42 -13.99 -2.73 1.88
CA TYR A 42 -13.02 -2.55 0.81
C TYR A 42 -12.63 -1.08 0.58
N PRO A 43 -13.58 -0.12 0.48
CA PRO A 43 -13.24 1.30 0.36
C PRO A 43 -12.38 1.81 1.51
N GLU A 44 -12.68 1.42 2.75
CA GLU A 44 -11.90 1.80 3.93
C GLU A 44 -10.44 1.36 3.79
N ARG A 45 -10.20 0.07 3.55
CA ARG A 45 -8.83 -0.46 3.36
C ARG A 45 -8.13 0.13 2.15
N ALA A 46 -8.88 0.47 1.11
CA ALA A 46 -8.32 1.11 -0.08
C ALA A 46 -7.91 2.56 0.21
N ALA A 47 -8.72 3.30 0.97
CA ALA A 47 -8.42 4.65 1.41
C ALA A 47 -7.22 4.68 2.36
N GLN A 48 -7.20 3.82 3.37
CA GLN A 48 -6.05 3.67 4.29
C GLN A 48 -4.75 3.43 3.50
N ARG A 49 -4.76 2.45 2.59
CA ARG A 49 -3.59 2.13 1.76
C ARG A 49 -3.20 3.27 0.81
N GLN A 50 -4.14 4.12 0.41
CA GLN A 50 -3.85 5.29 -0.42
C GLN A 50 -3.22 6.40 0.41
N ILE A 51 -3.77 6.70 1.58
CA ILE A 51 -3.20 7.70 2.51
C ILE A 51 -1.78 7.32 2.90
N GLU A 52 -1.54 6.04 3.23
CA GLU A 52 -0.20 5.54 3.51
C GLU A 52 0.77 5.78 2.35
N ARG A 53 0.32 5.62 1.09
CA ARG A 53 1.16 5.89 -0.09
C ARG A 53 1.44 7.37 -0.28
N ASP A 54 0.42 8.20 -0.12
CA ASP A 54 0.56 9.66 -0.24
C ASP A 54 1.53 10.19 0.83
N GLN A 55 1.52 9.58 2.02
CA GLN A 55 2.46 9.88 3.11
C GLN A 55 3.90 9.43 2.83
N LEU A 56 4.16 8.56 1.84
CA LEU A 56 5.52 8.13 1.49
C LEU A 56 6.28 9.19 0.67
N ASP A 57 5.60 10.14 0.05
CA ASP A 57 6.23 11.14 -0.82
C ASP A 57 7.25 12.02 -0.06
N GLU A 58 6.89 12.46 1.16
CA GLU A 58 7.75 13.27 2.01
C GLU A 58 9.06 12.55 2.44
N PRO A 59 9.01 11.34 3.06
CA PRO A 59 10.24 10.65 3.47
C PRO A 59 11.08 10.19 2.27
N ILE A 60 10.48 9.90 1.12
CA ILE A 60 11.23 9.62 -0.11
C ILE A 60 12.00 10.85 -0.55
N ALA A 61 11.35 12.02 -0.63
CA ALA A 61 12.02 13.26 -1.02
C ALA A 61 13.17 13.61 -0.05
N ALA A 62 12.96 13.48 1.26
CA ALA A 62 14.00 13.69 2.26
C ALA A 62 15.18 12.72 2.12
N PHE A 63 14.92 11.46 1.79
CA PHE A 63 15.97 10.47 1.55
C PHE A 63 16.78 10.80 0.28
N GLU A 64 16.10 11.20 -0.79
CA GLU A 64 16.74 11.57 -2.06
C GLU A 64 17.58 12.85 -1.96
N GLU A 65 17.19 13.80 -1.11
CA GLU A 65 18.01 14.99 -0.84
C GLU A 65 19.38 14.63 -0.24
N VAL A 66 19.42 13.64 0.65
CA VAL A 66 20.65 13.21 1.34
C VAL A 66 21.51 12.27 0.49
N HIS A 67 20.87 11.37 -0.27
CA HIS A 67 21.55 10.26 -0.93
C HIS A 67 21.51 10.29 -2.46
N GLY A 68 20.75 11.20 -3.05
CA GLY A 68 20.38 11.17 -4.46
C GLY A 68 19.27 10.15 -4.76
N PRO A 69 18.69 10.18 -5.98
CA PRO A 69 17.66 9.23 -6.39
C PRO A 69 18.21 7.80 -6.43
N ALA A 70 17.35 6.82 -6.13
CA ALA A 70 17.74 5.42 -6.17
C ALA A 70 18.05 4.96 -7.60
N ASP A 71 19.17 4.25 -7.79
CA ASP A 71 19.51 3.64 -9.07
C ASP A 71 18.58 2.44 -9.37
N PRO A 72 17.76 2.50 -10.42
CA PRO A 72 16.79 1.45 -10.75
C PRO A 72 17.44 0.10 -11.08
N GLU A 73 18.63 0.09 -11.70
CA GLU A 73 19.33 -1.16 -12.04
C GLU A 73 19.87 -1.83 -10.77
N ALA A 74 20.48 -1.05 -9.88
CA ALA A 74 20.95 -1.56 -8.59
C ALA A 74 19.78 -2.09 -7.73
N VAL A 75 18.62 -1.42 -7.74
CA VAL A 75 17.42 -1.89 -7.03
C VAL A 75 16.92 -3.20 -7.63
N ALA A 76 16.85 -3.30 -8.97
CA ALA A 76 16.42 -4.52 -9.65
C ALA A 76 17.35 -5.71 -9.34
N ALA A 77 18.67 -5.49 -9.38
CA ALA A 77 19.66 -6.51 -9.04
C ALA A 77 19.51 -7.00 -7.59
N LYS A 78 19.23 -6.11 -6.64
CA LYS A 78 18.96 -6.48 -5.23
C LYS A 78 17.65 -7.28 -5.11
N ARG A 79 16.59 -6.89 -5.82
CA ARG A 79 15.31 -7.62 -5.84
C ARG A 79 15.45 -9.04 -6.39
N ALA A 80 16.18 -9.23 -7.49
CA ALA A 80 16.45 -10.55 -8.07
C ALA A 80 17.19 -11.47 -7.08
N ARG A 81 18.16 -10.92 -6.33
CA ARG A 81 18.84 -11.67 -5.26
C ARG A 81 17.89 -12.06 -4.13
N LEU A 82 17.00 -11.14 -3.71
CA LEU A 82 15.99 -11.38 -2.67
C LEU A 82 14.94 -12.42 -3.09
N ALA A 83 14.55 -12.44 -4.37
CA ALA A 83 13.60 -13.40 -4.93
C ALA A 83 14.19 -14.81 -5.14
N GLY A 84 15.48 -15.01 -4.88
CA GLY A 84 16.16 -16.29 -5.06
C GLY A 84 16.59 -16.57 -6.52
N GLU A 85 16.38 -15.63 -7.44
CA GLU A 85 16.74 -15.76 -8.86
C GLU A 85 18.26 -15.69 -9.09
N GLY A 86 19.04 -15.36 -8.05
CA GLY A 86 20.50 -15.39 -8.05
C GLY A 86 21.13 -16.71 -7.57
N SER A 87 20.33 -17.73 -7.22
CA SER A 87 20.83 -19.02 -6.73
C SER A 87 20.38 -20.17 -7.62
N GLY A 88 20.89 -20.22 -8.85
CA GLY A 88 20.58 -21.27 -9.83
C GLY A 88 21.80 -21.74 -10.64
N THR A 89 22.57 -22.65 -10.04
CA THR A 89 23.32 -23.75 -10.68
C THR A 89 24.65 -23.44 -11.38
N GLU A 90 25.69 -23.28 -10.55
CA GLU A 90 27.05 -23.75 -10.83
C GLU A 90 27.26 -25.06 -10.02
N THR A 91 26.99 -26.22 -10.63
CA THR A 91 27.30 -27.60 -10.13
C THR A 91 26.93 -28.55 -11.29
N ALA A 92 27.73 -29.50 -11.80
CA ALA A 92 29.10 -29.94 -11.65
C ALA A 92 29.45 -30.73 -12.94
N ALA A 93 30.76 -30.87 -13.21
CA ALA A 93 31.36 -31.58 -14.32
C ALA A 93 31.15 -33.11 -14.28
#